data_AF-A0A926V0S3-F1
#
_entry.id   AF-A0A926V0S3-F1
#
_cell.length_a   1.000
_cell.length_b   1.000
_cell.length_c   1.000
_cell.angle_alpha   90.00
_cell.angle_beta   90.00
_cell.angle_gamma   90.00
#
_symmetry.space_group_name_H-M   'P 1'
#
loop_
_entity.id
_entity.type
_entity.pdbx_description
1 polymer ?
#
loop_
_entity_poly.entity_id
_entity_poly.type
_entity_poly.pdbx_seq_one_letter_code
_entity_poly.pdbx_strand_id
1 'polypeptide(L)'
;MGGCDTTTTDQYQASAIVTYTWQVDYIRQGGGSDRPPRIEKFASTSLENKNGQRPENAVTGPDDKGLWWPDSPPRPTVDEMEDRKKNQEIIGDPRLQKNVEYQITYRVPGEANRTLPTRYDVYRQVVKAYEERVPLEFVTDANESIVTQAKRISK
;
A
#
# COMPACT_ATOMS: atom_id res chain seq x y z
N MET A 1 -15.10 27.13 -8.72
CA MET A 1 -14.57 26.95 -7.35
C MET A 1 -14.66 25.46 -7.06
N GLY A 2 -13.55 24.72 -7.14
CA GLY A 2 -13.55 23.29 -6.81
C GLY A 2 -13.44 23.14 -5.30
N GLY A 3 -14.56 22.84 -4.64
CA GLY A 3 -14.61 22.65 -3.20
C GLY A 3 -14.06 21.27 -2.82
N CYS A 4 -13.19 21.20 -1.83
CA CYS A 4 -12.91 19.94 -1.13
C CYS A 4 -14.19 19.51 -0.41
N ASP A 5 -14.62 18.26 -0.59
CA ASP A 5 -15.76 17.72 0.16
C ASP A 5 -15.31 17.24 1.54
N THR A 6 -16.19 17.41 2.53
CA THR A 6 -15.93 17.08 3.93
C THR A 6 -17.03 16.20 4.49
N THR A 7 -16.66 15.03 5.02
CA THR A 7 -17.59 14.08 5.63
C THR A 7 -17.23 13.83 7.10
N THR A 8 -18.19 14.01 8.00
CA THR A 8 -18.05 13.63 9.41
C THR A 8 -18.70 12.29 9.70
N THR A 9 -17.98 11.36 10.35
CA THR A 9 -18.52 10.05 10.74
C THR A 9 -17.74 9.41 11.88
N ASP A 10 -18.41 8.57 12.66
CA ASP A 10 -17.83 7.66 13.66
C ASP A 10 -17.69 6.22 13.12
N GLN A 11 -18.15 5.97 11.89
CA GLN A 11 -18.08 4.68 11.21
C GLN A 11 -17.02 4.72 10.12
N TYR A 12 -15.82 4.29 10.49
CA TYR A 12 -14.67 4.24 9.60
C TYR A 12 -13.73 3.08 9.90
N GLN A 13 -12.91 2.73 8.92
CA GLN A 13 -11.87 1.73 8.98
C GLN A 13 -10.65 2.23 8.21
N ALA A 14 -9.46 2.04 8.78
CA ALA A 14 -8.19 2.23 8.09
C ALA A 14 -7.67 0.87 7.62
N SER A 15 -7.36 0.73 6.34
CA SER A 15 -6.68 -0.45 5.80
C SER A 15 -5.34 -0.08 5.18
N ALA A 16 -4.36 -0.96 5.34
CA ALA A 16 -3.08 -0.88 4.63
C ALA A 16 -2.77 -2.25 4.02
N ILE A 17 -2.64 -2.30 2.70
CA ILE A 17 -2.25 -3.50 1.98
C ILE A 17 -0.74 -3.44 1.80
N VAL A 18 -0.02 -4.30 2.51
CA VAL A 18 1.42 -4.44 2.36
C VAL A 18 1.70 -5.59 1.41
N THR A 19 2.66 -5.41 0.50
CA THR A 19 2.97 -6.40 -0.53
C THR A 19 4.47 -6.58 -0.66
N TYR A 20 4.92 -7.82 -0.59
CA TYR A 20 6.23 -8.24 -1.05
C TYR A 20 6.14 -8.69 -2.51
N THR A 21 7.10 -8.32 -3.34
CA THR A 21 7.19 -8.79 -4.73
C THR A 21 8.65 -8.95 -5.11
N TRP A 22 9.02 -10.14 -5.56
CA TRP A 22 10.35 -10.33 -6.16
C TRP A 22 10.42 -9.63 -7.52
N GLN A 23 11.51 -8.90 -7.72
CA GLN A 23 11.80 -8.22 -8.97
C GLN A 23 13.22 -8.52 -9.43
N VAL A 24 13.40 -8.69 -10.73
CA VAL A 24 14.70 -8.93 -11.37
C VAL A 24 14.89 -7.93 -12.49
N ASP A 25 16.05 -7.29 -12.52
CA ASP A 25 16.46 -6.38 -13.58
C ASP A 25 17.10 -7.18 -14.71
N TYR A 26 16.63 -6.99 -15.94
CA TYR A 26 17.23 -7.52 -17.16
C TYR A 26 17.94 -6.40 -17.90
N ILE A 27 19.27 -6.44 -17.85
CA ILE A 27 20.15 -5.37 -18.35
C ILE A 27 20.59 -5.73 -19.76
N ARG A 28 20.41 -4.82 -20.73
CA ARG A 28 20.87 -5.07 -22.10
C ARG A 28 22.39 -5.06 -22.19
N GLN A 29 22.96 -6.07 -22.83
CA GLN A 29 24.38 -6.15 -23.18
C GLN A 29 24.74 -4.98 -24.11
N GLY A 30 25.75 -4.19 -23.73
CA GLY A 30 26.18 -3.01 -24.49
C GLY A 30 25.26 -1.79 -24.37
N GLY A 31 24.25 -1.80 -23.51
CA GLY A 31 23.45 -0.62 -23.19
C GLY A 31 24.18 0.30 -22.21
N GLY A 32 24.39 1.56 -22.58
CA GLY A 32 24.85 2.60 -21.65
C GLY A 32 23.77 2.96 -20.62
N SER A 33 24.10 3.83 -19.66
CA SER A 33 23.20 4.34 -18.61
C SER A 33 21.90 4.97 -19.13
N ASP A 34 21.82 5.29 -20.42
CA ASP A 34 20.70 5.96 -21.07
C ASP A 34 19.47 5.06 -21.31
N ARG A 35 19.57 3.75 -21.05
CA ARG A 35 18.42 2.83 -21.16
C ARG A 35 18.20 2.09 -19.84
N PRO A 36 17.07 2.32 -19.15
CA PRO A 36 16.79 1.61 -17.91
C PRO A 36 16.62 0.10 -18.16
N PRO A 37 17.01 -0.75 -17.20
CA PRO A 37 16.80 -2.18 -17.29
C PRO A 37 15.31 -2.51 -17.37
N ARG A 38 14.96 -3.63 -18.01
CA ARG A 38 13.61 -4.17 -17.97
C ARG A 38 13.42 -4.88 -16.63
N ILE A 39 12.40 -4.48 -15.87
CA ILE A 39 12.09 -5.07 -14.58
C ILE A 39 11.00 -6.12 -14.77
N GLU A 40 11.25 -7.36 -14.34
CA GLU A 40 10.23 -8.41 -14.28
C GLU A 40 9.82 -8.69 -12.84
N LYS A 41 8.52 -8.87 -12.63
CA LYS A 41 7.93 -9.23 -11.32
C LYS A 41 7.68 -10.73 -11.26
N PHE A 42 8.09 -11.37 -10.18
CA PHE A 42 7.89 -12.80 -9.92
C PHE A 42 6.81 -12.98 -8.85
N ALA A 43 7.00 -13.97 -7.97
CA ALA A 43 6.09 -14.24 -6.87
C ALA A 43 5.89 -13.01 -5.98
N SER A 44 4.64 -12.83 -5.53
CA SER A 44 4.23 -11.79 -4.61
C SER A 44 3.37 -12.37 -3.49
N THR A 45 3.39 -11.70 -2.34
CA THR A 45 2.53 -12.03 -1.20
C THR A 45 2.08 -10.74 -0.57
N SER A 46 0.78 -10.63 -0.27
CA SER A 46 0.19 -9.43 0.32
C SER A 46 -0.52 -9.74 1.63
N LEU A 47 -0.66 -8.72 2.46
CA LEU A 47 -1.35 -8.77 3.73
C LEU A 47 -2.14 -7.48 3.96
N GLU A 48 -3.40 -7.62 4.33
CA GLU A 48 -4.24 -6.49 4.71
C GLU A 48 -4.14 -6.24 6.22
N ASN A 49 -3.66 -5.05 6.59
CA ASN A 49 -3.64 -4.54 7.94
C ASN A 49 -4.91 -3.72 8.18
N LYS A 50 -5.73 -4.09 9.16
CA LYS A 50 -6.97 -3.36 9.51
C LYS A 50 -6.82 -2.67 10.85
N ASN A 51 -7.06 -1.36 10.89
CA ASN A 51 -7.07 -0.53 12.09
C ASN A 51 -5.84 -0.71 13.00
N GLY A 52 -4.66 -0.97 12.43
CA GLY A 52 -3.42 -1.23 13.18
C GLY A 52 -3.40 -2.54 13.99
N GLN A 53 -4.45 -3.36 13.88
CA GLN A 53 -4.54 -4.66 14.57
C GLN A 53 -3.69 -5.70 13.85
N ARG A 54 -3.08 -6.61 14.61
CA ARG A 54 -2.27 -7.71 14.07
C ARG A 54 -3.15 -8.68 13.27
N PRO A 55 -2.91 -8.86 11.95
CA PRO A 55 -3.56 -9.92 11.17
C PRO A 55 -3.10 -11.32 11.58
N GLU A 56 -3.95 -12.34 11.43
CA GLU A 56 -3.64 -13.72 11.82
C GLU A 56 -2.46 -14.32 11.05
N ASN A 57 -2.37 -14.04 9.75
CA ASN A 57 -1.31 -14.49 8.85
C ASN A 57 -0.09 -13.56 8.82
N ALA A 58 0.03 -12.64 9.78
CA ALA A 58 1.23 -11.83 9.96
C ALA A 58 2.39 -12.65 10.52
N VAL A 59 3.49 -12.70 9.75
CA VAL A 59 4.72 -13.40 10.14
C VAL A 59 5.70 -12.45 10.83
N THR A 60 5.74 -11.18 10.41
CA THR A 60 6.64 -10.17 10.98
C THR A 60 5.91 -8.87 11.27
N GLY A 61 6.47 -8.06 12.19
CA GLY A 61 5.95 -6.74 12.55
C GLY A 61 5.68 -6.56 14.05
N PRO A 62 5.13 -5.40 14.44
CA PRO A 62 4.89 -4.25 13.57
C PRO A 62 6.22 -3.58 13.16
N ASP A 63 6.29 -3.01 11.97
CA ASP A 63 7.46 -2.22 11.52
C ASP A 63 7.46 -0.79 12.13
N ASP A 64 8.37 0.06 11.67
CA ASP A 64 8.50 1.47 12.08
C ASP A 64 7.25 2.32 11.76
N LYS A 65 6.39 1.84 10.85
CA LYS A 65 5.11 2.44 10.49
C LYS A 65 3.91 1.77 11.17
N GLY A 66 4.17 0.80 12.05
CA GLY A 66 3.11 0.06 12.73
C GLY A 66 2.44 -1.02 11.87
N LEU A 67 3.06 -1.43 10.77
CA LEU A 67 2.48 -2.38 9.81
C LEU A 67 3.02 -3.79 10.04
N TRP A 68 2.12 -4.76 9.95
CA TRP A 68 2.41 -6.18 9.96
C TRP A 68 2.61 -6.68 8.53
N TRP A 69 3.53 -7.62 8.35
CA TRP A 69 3.94 -8.14 7.05
C TRP A 69 3.71 -9.65 6.95
N PRO A 70 3.34 -10.16 5.75
CA PRO A 70 3.20 -11.59 5.51
C PRO A 70 4.57 -12.26 5.46
N ASP A 71 4.58 -13.57 5.21
CA ASP A 71 5.81 -14.24 4.81
C ASP A 71 6.36 -13.68 3.50
N SER A 72 7.67 -13.79 3.29
CA SER A 72 8.26 -13.45 1.99
C SER A 72 7.81 -14.49 0.96
N PRO A 73 7.39 -14.09 -0.25
CA PRO A 73 7.19 -15.04 -1.34
C PRO A 73 8.49 -15.82 -1.63
N PRO A 74 8.39 -17.03 -2.21
CA PRO A 74 9.56 -17.79 -2.61
C PRO A 74 10.41 -16.97 -3.59
N ARG A 75 11.72 -17.00 -3.38
CA ARG A 75 12.69 -16.34 -4.28
C ARG A 75 12.62 -17.01 -5.67
N PRO A 76 12.61 -16.23 -6.77
CA PRO A 76 12.62 -16.82 -8.10
C PRO A 76 13.85 -17.69 -8.30
N THR A 77 13.63 -18.84 -8.93
CA THR A 77 14.67 -19.80 -9.29
C THR A 77 15.47 -19.32 -10.49
N VAL A 78 16.63 -19.93 -10.72
CA VAL A 78 17.46 -19.65 -11.91
C VAL A 78 16.66 -19.92 -13.18
N ASP A 79 16.01 -21.08 -13.26
CA ASP A 79 15.22 -21.50 -14.42
C ASP A 79 14.11 -20.49 -14.75
N GLU A 80 13.34 -20.05 -13.75
CA GLU A 80 12.28 -19.04 -13.95
C GLU A 80 12.82 -17.70 -14.47
N MET A 81 14.04 -17.32 -14.07
CA MET A 81 14.68 -16.09 -14.56
C MET A 81 15.22 -16.26 -15.99
N GLU A 82 15.81 -17.41 -16.29
CA GLU A 82 16.32 -17.72 -17.63
C GLU A 82 15.18 -17.80 -18.65
N ASP A 83 14.04 -18.38 -18.29
CA ASP A 83 12.84 -18.45 -19.12
C ASP A 83 12.29 -17.07 -19.53
N ARG A 84 12.50 -16.05 -18.67
CA ARG A 84 12.02 -14.68 -18.91
C ARG A 84 13.08 -13.76 -19.53
N LYS A 85 14.30 -14.25 -19.71
CA LYS A 85 15.42 -13.51 -20.29
C LYS A 85 15.22 -13.36 -21.80
N LYS A 86 15.46 -12.17 -22.34
CA LYS A 86 15.49 -11.92 -23.78
C LYS A 86 16.91 -11.95 -24.32
N ASN A 87 17.03 -12.08 -25.64
CA ASN A 87 18.31 -12.03 -26.33
C ASN A 87 19.08 -10.76 -25.95
N GLN A 88 20.39 -10.94 -25.71
CA GLN A 88 21.31 -9.86 -25.31
C GLN A 88 20.94 -9.19 -23.98
N GLU A 89 20.29 -9.90 -23.05
CA GLU A 89 20.12 -9.43 -21.67
C GLU A 89 21.07 -10.17 -20.71
N ILE A 90 21.42 -9.52 -19.61
CA ILE A 90 22.09 -10.08 -18.44
C ILE A 90 21.05 -10.05 -17.31
N ILE A 91 20.89 -11.18 -16.64
CA ILE A 91 20.00 -11.32 -15.48
C ILE A 91 20.71 -10.67 -14.29
N GLY A 92 20.07 -9.66 -13.68
CA GLY A 92 20.53 -9.06 -12.43
C GLY A 92 20.10 -9.87 -11.20
N ASP A 93 20.51 -9.42 -10.03
CA ASP A 93 20.13 -10.08 -8.78
C ASP A 93 18.64 -9.91 -8.47
N PRO A 94 17.92 -10.97 -8.06
CA PRO A 94 16.60 -10.84 -7.46
C PRO A 94 16.61 -9.91 -6.25
N ARG A 95 15.69 -8.95 -6.24
CA ARG A 95 15.46 -8.03 -5.13
C ARG A 95 14.02 -8.13 -4.66
N LEU A 96 13.82 -8.13 -3.35
CA LEU A 96 12.50 -8.12 -2.75
C LEU A 96 12.01 -6.68 -2.62
N GLN A 97 11.05 -6.30 -3.46
CA GLN A 97 10.40 -4.99 -3.38
C GLN A 97 9.29 -5.02 -2.34
N LYS A 98 9.27 -4.01 -1.46
CA LYS A 98 8.17 -3.73 -0.52
C LYS A 98 7.29 -2.62 -1.06
N ASN A 99 5.98 -2.82 -1.06
CA ASN A 99 4.98 -1.79 -1.38
C ASN A 99 3.95 -1.70 -0.26
N VAL A 100 3.39 -0.50 -0.05
CA VAL A 100 2.29 -0.28 0.89
C VAL A 100 1.26 0.63 0.25
N GLU A 101 0.02 0.18 0.23
CA GLU A 101 -1.14 0.95 -0.22
C GLU A 101 -2.05 1.24 0.97
N TYR A 102 -2.30 2.52 1.24
CA TYR A 102 -3.16 2.95 2.34
C TYR A 102 -4.53 3.33 1.81
N GLN A 103 -5.59 2.90 2.51
CA GLN A 103 -6.97 3.20 2.17
C GLN A 103 -7.76 3.51 3.44
N ILE A 104 -8.76 4.38 3.30
CA ILE A 104 -9.77 4.64 4.33
C ILE A 104 -11.12 4.23 3.77
N THR A 105 -11.84 3.40 4.51
CA THR A 105 -13.25 3.12 4.29
C THR A 105 -14.06 3.91 5.32
N TYR A 106 -15.05 4.69 4.89
CA TYR A 106 -15.90 5.46 5.80
C TYR A 106 -17.33 5.56 5.29
N ARG A 107 -18.28 5.69 6.21
CA ARG A 107 -19.69 5.83 5.87
C ARG A 107 -20.05 7.29 5.60
N VAL A 108 -20.69 7.53 4.47
CA VAL A 108 -21.35 8.80 4.14
C VAL A 108 -22.85 8.67 4.47
N PRO A 109 -23.45 9.60 5.24
CA PRO A 109 -24.87 9.54 5.55
C PRO A 109 -25.75 9.53 4.30
N GLY A 110 -26.65 8.55 4.18
CA GLY A 110 -27.54 8.42 3.02
C GLY A 110 -26.92 7.74 1.79
N GLU A 111 -25.65 7.36 1.84
CA GLU A 111 -24.92 6.74 0.74
C GLU A 111 -24.26 5.41 1.15
N ALA A 112 -23.71 4.70 0.17
CA ALA A 112 -22.87 3.53 0.40
C ALA A 112 -21.52 3.94 1.02
N ASN A 113 -20.86 2.98 1.68
CA ASN A 113 -19.51 3.21 2.20
C ASN A 113 -18.55 3.57 1.06
N ARG A 114 -17.74 4.61 1.25
CA ARG A 114 -16.67 4.98 0.32
C ARG A 114 -15.37 4.36 0.80
N THR A 115 -14.61 3.79 -0.12
CA THR A 115 -13.23 3.34 0.11
C THR A 115 -12.32 4.11 -0.81
N LEU A 116 -11.45 4.93 -0.25
CA LEU A 116 -10.58 5.82 -1.01
C LEU A 116 -9.12 5.64 -0.59
N PRO A 117 -8.17 5.74 -1.53
CA PRO A 117 -6.75 5.76 -1.22
C PRO A 117 -6.38 6.96 -0.34
N THR A 118 -5.27 6.83 0.38
CA THR A 118 -4.72 7.89 1.23
C THR A 118 -3.20 7.77 1.38
N ARG A 119 -2.64 8.64 2.23
CA ARG A 119 -1.25 8.68 2.64
C ARG A 119 -1.06 8.13 4.06
N TYR A 120 0.17 7.77 4.40
CA TYR A 120 0.51 7.14 5.68
C TYR A 120 0.09 7.96 6.91
N ASP A 121 0.32 9.28 6.90
CA ASP A 121 -0.03 10.18 8.01
C ASP A 121 -1.53 10.20 8.30
N VAL A 122 -2.36 10.24 7.25
CA VAL A 122 -3.82 10.15 7.38
C VAL A 122 -4.22 8.76 7.89
N TYR A 123 -3.69 7.69 7.30
CA TYR A 123 -3.90 6.33 7.80
C TYR A 123 -3.60 6.23 9.30
N ARG A 124 -2.45 6.74 9.75
CA ARG A 124 -2.03 6.67 11.15
C ARG A 124 -2.95 7.48 12.07
N GLN A 125 -3.46 8.62 11.61
CA GLN A 125 -4.46 9.40 12.36
C GLN A 125 -5.75 8.60 12.56
N VAL A 126 -6.23 7.94 11.51
CA VAL A 126 -7.45 7.12 11.58
C VAL A 126 -7.28 5.91 12.50
N VAL A 127 -6.15 5.20 12.43
CA VAL A 127 -5.84 4.10 13.35
C VAL A 127 -5.89 4.55 14.81
N LYS A 128 -5.24 5.67 15.15
CA LYS A 128 -5.26 6.19 16.52
C LYS A 128 -6.67 6.60 16.97
N ALA A 129 -7.43 7.24 16.09
CA ALA A 129 -8.80 7.64 16.41
C ALA A 129 -9.72 6.43 16.58
N TYR A 130 -9.51 5.35 15.82
CA TYR A 130 -10.26 4.10 15.95
C TYR A 130 -10.05 3.47 17.34
N GLU A 131 -8.80 3.40 17.81
CA GLU A 131 -8.46 2.90 19.15
C GLU A 131 -9.15 3.73 20.25
N GLU A 132 -9.21 5.06 20.07
CA GLU A 132 -9.84 5.99 21.00
C GLU A 132 -11.36 6.16 20.81
N ARG A 133 -11.95 5.53 19.78
CA ARG A 133 -13.36 5.67 19.38
C ARG A 133 -13.81 7.11 19.16
N VAL A 134 -12.96 7.92 18.54
CA VAL A 134 -13.20 9.36 18.30
C VAL A 134 -13.81 9.56 16.91
N PRO A 135 -14.90 10.33 16.74
CA PRO A 135 -15.41 10.68 15.41
C PRO A 135 -14.39 11.48 14.59
N LEU A 136 -14.40 11.27 13.28
CA LEU A 136 -13.48 11.93 12.35
C LEU A 136 -14.22 12.74 11.29
N GLU A 137 -13.63 13.88 10.95
CA GLU A 137 -13.92 14.63 9.73
C GLU A 137 -12.89 14.23 8.66
N PHE A 138 -13.35 13.66 7.55
CA PHE A 138 -12.54 13.34 6.38
C PHE A 138 -12.63 14.45 5.36
N VAL A 139 -11.48 14.86 4.81
CA VAL A 139 -11.40 15.83 3.72
C VAL A 139 -10.86 15.13 2.48
N THR A 140 -11.59 15.21 1.37
CA THR A 140 -11.14 14.66 0.08
C THR A 140 -10.53 15.74 -0.81
N ASP A 141 -9.83 15.33 -1.87
CA ASP A 141 -9.44 16.24 -2.94
C ASP A 141 -10.64 16.70 -3.77
N ALA A 142 -10.42 17.63 -4.70
CA ALA A 142 -11.46 18.22 -5.53
C ALA A 142 -12.18 17.22 -6.46
N ASN A 143 -11.56 16.06 -6.73
CA ASN A 143 -12.17 14.97 -7.50
C ASN A 143 -12.77 13.87 -6.61
N GLU A 144 -12.73 14.06 -5.28
CA GLU A 144 -13.20 13.10 -4.27
C GLU A 144 -12.64 11.67 -4.44
N SER A 145 -11.39 11.61 -4.90
CA SER A 145 -10.67 10.41 -5.29
C SER A 145 -9.66 9.95 -4.24
N ILE A 146 -9.21 10.85 -3.37
CA ILE A 146 -8.22 10.58 -2.32
C ILE A 146 -8.65 11.27 -1.02
N VAL A 147 -8.55 10.58 0.11
CA VAL A 147 -8.65 11.23 1.43
C VAL A 147 -7.34 11.93 1.73
N THR A 148 -7.38 13.25 1.83
CA THR A 148 -6.21 14.09 2.01
C THR A 148 -5.95 14.43 3.48
N GLN A 149 -6.99 14.44 4.32
CA GLN A 149 -6.89 14.72 5.75
C GLN A 149 -7.94 13.94 6.55
N ALA A 150 -7.63 13.63 7.81
CA ALA A 150 -8.57 13.11 8.80
C ALA A 150 -8.41 13.88 10.12
N LYS A 151 -9.42 14.64 10.52
CA LYS A 151 -9.36 15.48 11.72
C LYS A 151 -10.25 14.91 12.81
N ARG A 152 -9.72 14.86 14.03
CA ARG A 152 -10.52 14.52 15.22
C ARG A 152 -11.51 15.63 15.49
N ILE A 153 -12.76 15.26 15.72
CA ILE A 153 -13.78 16.20 16.17
C ILE A 153 -13.82 16.11 17.69
N SER A 154 -13.33 17.15 18.34
CA SER A 154 -13.51 17.31 19.79
C SER A 154 -14.97 17.67 20.03
N LYS A 155 -15.61 16.97 20.97
CA LYS A 155 -16.96 17.31 21.42
C LYS A 155 -16.94 18.56 22.30
#